data_AF-A0A761G929-F1
#
_entry.id   AF-A0A761G929-F1
#
_cell.length_a   1.000
_cell.length_b   1.000
_cell.length_c   1.000
_cell.angle_alpha   90.00
_cell.angle_beta   90.00
_cell.angle_gamma   90.00
#
_symmetry.space_group_name_H-M   'P 1'
#
loop_
_entity.id
_entity.type
_entity.pdbx_description
1 polymer ?
#
loop_
_entity_poly.entity_id
_entity_poly.type
_entity_poly.pdbx_seq_one_letter_code
_entity_poly.pdbx_strand_id
1 'polypeptide(L)'
;MFKRTLIVNSALALTLFLVSPLALSAEPEPARPIVSQQAIASYAKDFNVSSSEAARRLALMEKSDLISNKIIKEFGEDSIAGVFFDNSEDFKFVIRTTRKGSKYRLITDFAKNEFNDLPIEVVPNSPRNFRAISNIIDNQSQRLAKKIPGFQSLAYNPSMDALELNIVEPDKTKKNRIISMYNLDKISGMPVIVNLLDGAILPVTLAGGGVLTTSDGIGGNCTAGWPAKNLAGEAGILTAYHCLENGIRKNFTYLGNDGKSTYKLIATVSPPFSQDLAFLKAPAGVNVDEPFFYKDFTSNASYVFDPLPQQSIKVANPPLSPAGTQLCHFGRNTGYSCGIVNSVQAKATRYSKNINGDMRQSCTKGDVCGPMITITSPSLKCGSGDSGGPVFFGSNKPVGIASACNLTEMAQGKPTLLYIAPIYNAHEISVTIASVPWAY
;
A
#
# COMPACT_ATOMS: atom_id res chain seq x y z
N MET A 1 29.16 76.64 71.45
CA MET A 1 28.33 75.43 71.57
C MET A 1 27.35 75.38 70.40
N PHE A 2 27.75 74.75 69.29
CA PHE A 2 26.90 74.49 68.12
C PHE A 2 27.51 73.29 67.38
N LYS A 3 26.77 72.19 67.30
CA LYS A 3 26.97 71.04 66.41
C LYS A 3 25.65 70.26 66.42
N ARG A 4 25.13 69.68 65.35
CA ARG A 4 25.25 69.67 63.88
C ARG A 4 24.12 68.69 63.49
N THR A 5 23.28 68.97 62.47
CA THR A 5 23.30 68.25 61.15
C THR A 5 23.00 66.74 61.29
N LEU A 6 22.17 66.02 60.53
CA LEU A 6 21.25 66.21 59.40
C LEU A 6 20.75 64.78 59.03
N ILE A 7 19.44 64.65 58.78
CA ILE A 7 18.69 63.81 57.80
C ILE A 7 19.38 62.56 57.16
N VAL A 8 18.66 61.41 57.14
CA VAL A 8 18.09 60.69 55.96
C VAL A 8 17.94 59.16 56.20
N ASN A 9 16.68 58.70 56.07
CA ASN A 9 16.11 57.42 55.62
C ASN A 9 16.89 56.10 55.74
N SER A 10 16.20 55.08 56.25
CA SER A 10 16.43 53.67 55.88
C SER A 10 15.12 52.90 55.90
N ALA A 11 14.71 52.42 54.71
CA ALA A 11 13.58 51.53 54.48
C ALA A 11 14.02 50.07 54.74
N LEU A 12 13.12 49.30 55.37
CA LEU A 12 13.34 47.93 55.78
C LEU A 12 12.97 46.97 54.64
N ALA A 13 13.91 46.13 54.21
CA ALA A 13 13.75 45.14 53.15
C ALA A 13 13.12 43.85 53.68
N LEU A 14 12.09 43.36 52.98
CA LEU A 14 11.37 42.12 53.23
C LEU A 14 11.94 41.01 52.34
N THR A 15 12.57 40.00 52.93
CA THR A 15 13.16 38.84 52.23
C THR A 15 12.11 37.75 52.03
N LEU A 16 11.74 37.50 50.76
CA LEU A 16 10.94 36.33 50.34
C LEU A 16 11.85 35.10 50.19
N PHE A 17 11.51 34.00 50.85
CA PHE A 17 12.07 32.67 50.58
C PHE A 17 11.41 32.08 49.31
N LEU A 18 12.20 31.89 48.25
CA LEU A 18 11.83 31.12 47.06
C LEU A 18 12.07 29.63 47.32
N VAL A 19 11.00 28.83 47.32
CA VAL A 19 11.07 27.36 47.26
C VAL A 19 11.18 26.99 45.79
N SER A 20 12.34 26.52 45.35
CA SER A 20 12.53 25.97 44.00
C SER A 20 12.00 24.53 43.95
N PRO A 21 11.14 24.16 42.98
CA PRO A 21 10.89 22.76 42.70
C PRO A 21 12.11 22.19 41.96
N LEU A 22 12.75 21.17 42.56
CA LEU A 22 13.65 20.28 41.85
C LEU A 22 12.85 19.57 40.74
N ALA A 23 12.92 20.12 39.53
CA ALA A 23 12.51 19.38 38.34
C ALA A 23 13.51 18.23 38.17
N LEU A 24 13.08 17.01 38.51
CA LEU A 24 13.75 15.79 38.05
C LEU A 24 13.78 15.86 36.52
N SER A 25 14.96 16.06 35.96
CA SER A 25 15.20 15.89 34.53
C SER A 25 14.96 14.41 34.23
N ALA A 26 13.81 14.08 33.64
CA ALA A 26 13.61 12.77 33.05
C ALA A 26 14.66 12.60 31.95
N GLU A 27 15.46 11.53 32.03
CA GLU A 27 16.33 11.13 30.93
C GLU A 27 15.48 10.95 29.67
N PRO A 28 15.91 11.45 28.50
CA PRO A 28 15.20 11.22 27.26
C PRO A 28 15.08 9.71 27.04
N GLU A 29 13.83 9.24 26.98
CA GLU A 29 13.50 7.84 26.69
C GLU A 29 14.24 7.42 25.41
N PRO A 30 15.01 6.32 25.41
CA PRO A 30 15.75 5.91 24.23
C PRO A 30 14.79 5.70 23.06
N ALA A 31 15.10 6.34 21.93
CA ALA A 31 14.29 6.29 20.72
C ALA A 31 13.91 4.84 20.40
N ARG A 32 12.60 4.56 20.33
CA ARG A 32 12.09 3.23 19.96
C ARG A 32 12.73 2.80 18.63
N PRO A 33 13.15 1.53 18.48
CA PRO A 33 13.69 1.06 17.21
C PRO A 33 12.64 1.25 16.10
N ILE A 34 13.07 1.83 14.99
CA ILE A 34 12.25 2.19 13.81
C ILE A 34 11.65 0.93 13.15
N VAL A 35 12.28 -0.23 13.39
CA VAL A 35 11.91 -1.53 12.84
C VAL A 35 10.89 -2.26 13.73
N SER A 36 9.78 -2.73 13.15
CA SER A 36 8.73 -3.44 13.89
C SER A 36 9.19 -4.82 14.39
N GLN A 37 8.66 -5.26 15.54
CA GLN A 37 8.94 -6.60 16.09
C GLN A 37 8.52 -7.74 15.13
N GLN A 38 7.50 -7.52 14.31
CA GLN A 38 7.06 -8.48 13.30
C GLN A 38 8.06 -8.60 12.15
N ALA A 39 8.62 -7.48 11.67
CA ALA A 39 9.67 -7.49 10.65
C ALA A 39 10.94 -8.20 11.17
N ILE A 40 11.31 -7.94 12.43
CA ILE A 40 12.44 -8.61 13.10
C ILE A 40 12.21 -10.12 13.16
N ALA A 41 11.03 -10.57 13.59
CA ALA A 41 10.72 -11.98 13.70
C ALA A 41 10.70 -12.71 12.35
N SER A 42 10.16 -12.07 11.31
CA SER A 42 10.16 -12.61 9.94
C SER A 42 11.59 -12.76 9.42
N TYR A 43 12.36 -11.66 9.43
CA TYR A 43 13.73 -11.67 8.92
C TYR A 43 14.62 -12.68 9.66
N ALA A 44 14.49 -12.75 11.00
CA ALA A 44 15.23 -13.72 11.82
C ALA A 44 14.97 -15.17 11.38
N LYS A 45 13.72 -15.48 11.04
CA LYS A 45 13.32 -16.80 10.56
C LYS A 45 13.89 -17.06 9.16
N ASP A 46 13.74 -16.12 8.22
CA ASP A 46 14.07 -16.32 6.81
C ASP A 46 15.58 -16.52 6.59
N PHE A 47 16.39 -15.80 7.37
CA PHE A 47 17.85 -15.84 7.29
C PHE A 47 18.50 -16.66 8.41
N ASN A 48 17.71 -17.32 9.25
CA ASN A 48 18.18 -18.14 10.37
C ASN A 48 19.18 -17.40 11.28
N VAL A 49 18.84 -16.18 11.69
CA VAL A 49 19.63 -15.33 12.60
C VAL A 49 18.86 -15.03 13.89
N SER A 50 19.55 -14.54 14.93
CA SER A 50 18.87 -14.10 16.15
C SER A 50 18.00 -12.87 15.88
N SER A 51 16.98 -12.64 16.72
CA SER A 51 16.16 -11.42 16.65
C SER A 51 16.99 -10.14 16.83
N SER A 52 18.04 -10.17 17.65
CA SER A 52 18.96 -9.03 17.81
C SER A 52 19.74 -8.74 16.52
N GLU A 53 20.21 -9.77 15.82
CA GLU A 53 20.92 -9.62 14.56
C GLU A 53 19.99 -9.19 13.42
N ALA A 54 18.78 -9.75 13.35
CA ALA A 54 17.75 -9.30 12.42
C ALA A 54 17.41 -7.81 12.60
N ALA A 55 17.19 -7.37 13.84
CA ALA A 55 16.96 -5.95 14.15
C ALA A 55 18.13 -5.06 13.71
N ARG A 56 19.37 -5.50 13.95
CA ARG A 56 20.58 -4.79 13.53
C ARG A 56 20.66 -4.67 12.00
N ARG A 57 20.47 -5.77 11.27
CA ARG A 57 20.52 -5.80 9.80
C ARG A 57 19.43 -4.93 9.18
N LEU A 58 18.18 -5.02 9.67
CA LEU A 58 17.07 -4.20 9.19
C LEU A 58 17.31 -2.70 9.40
N ALA A 59 17.83 -2.30 10.57
CA ALA A 59 18.19 -0.91 10.85
C ALA A 59 19.31 -0.39 9.94
N LEU A 60 20.22 -1.26 9.47
CA LEU A 60 21.23 -0.92 8.47
C LEU A 60 20.62 -0.82 7.06
N MET A 61 19.68 -1.70 6.72
CA MET A 61 18.99 -1.70 5.43
C MET A 61 18.14 -0.44 5.23
N GLU A 62 17.55 0.13 6.29
CA GLU A 62 16.82 1.42 6.22
C GLU A 62 17.69 2.59 5.73
N LYS A 63 19.03 2.48 5.84
CA LYS A 63 19.96 3.51 5.37
C LYS A 63 20.29 3.37 3.87
N SER A 64 19.74 2.37 3.16
CA SER A 64 20.10 2.01 1.77
C SER A 64 20.07 3.19 0.81
N ASP A 65 19.04 4.03 0.90
CA ASP A 65 18.83 5.13 -0.04
C ASP A 65 19.84 6.24 0.19
N LEU A 66 20.12 6.56 1.46
CA LEU A 66 21.15 7.52 1.84
C LEU A 66 22.52 7.06 1.34
N ILE A 67 22.86 5.78 1.55
CA ILE A 67 24.13 5.19 1.14
C ILE A 67 24.27 5.24 -0.38
N SER A 68 23.25 4.75 -1.10
CA SER A 68 23.23 4.70 -2.56
C SER A 68 23.35 6.10 -3.17
N ASN A 69 22.61 7.07 -2.65
CA ASN A 69 22.66 8.45 -3.13
C ASN A 69 24.01 9.12 -2.90
N LYS A 70 24.64 8.90 -1.74
CA LYS A 70 26.00 9.42 -1.47
C LYS A 70 27.03 8.82 -2.42
N ILE A 71 27.00 7.50 -2.64
CA ILE A 71 27.91 6.80 -3.56
C ILE A 71 27.71 7.29 -5.00
N ILE A 72 26.47 7.40 -5.47
CA ILE A 72 26.16 7.88 -6.82
C ILE A 72 26.60 9.33 -6.99
N LYS A 73 26.37 10.20 -5.98
CA LYS A 73 26.78 11.60 -6.01
C LYS A 73 28.30 11.76 -6.11
N GLU A 74 29.06 10.95 -5.38
CA GLU A 74 30.52 11.03 -5.36
C GLU A 74 31.17 10.42 -6.61
N PHE A 75 30.69 9.27 -7.07
CA PHE A 75 31.37 8.49 -8.11
C PHE A 75 30.70 8.56 -9.49
N GLY A 76 29.48 9.11 -9.57
CA GLY A 76 28.67 9.23 -10.76
C GLY A 76 27.95 7.93 -11.14
N GLU A 77 26.76 8.06 -11.74
CA GLU A 77 25.94 6.94 -12.24
C GLU A 77 26.69 6.07 -13.26
N ASP A 78 27.65 6.64 -13.98
CA ASP A 78 28.41 5.94 -15.01
C ASP A 78 29.47 4.97 -14.44
N SER A 79 29.74 5.05 -13.14
CA SER A 79 30.72 4.19 -12.46
C SER A 79 30.08 3.01 -11.74
N ILE A 80 28.80 3.08 -11.41
CA ILE A 80 28.10 2.10 -10.58
C ILE A 80 27.24 1.20 -11.45
N ALA A 81 27.35 -0.12 -11.26
CA ALA A 81 26.56 -1.12 -11.97
C ALA A 81 25.32 -1.55 -11.19
N GLY A 82 25.42 -1.57 -9.86
CA GLY A 82 24.31 -1.90 -8.97
C GLY A 82 24.76 -1.97 -7.52
N VAL A 83 23.80 -1.98 -6.60
CA VAL A 83 24.02 -2.12 -5.17
C VAL A 83 22.99 -3.10 -4.59
N PHE A 84 23.37 -3.85 -3.56
CA PHE A 84 22.47 -4.79 -2.87
C PHE A 84 23.01 -5.15 -1.49
N PHE A 85 22.15 -5.73 -0.65
CA PHE A 85 22.60 -6.39 0.59
C PHE A 85 22.77 -7.88 0.35
N ASP A 86 23.93 -8.41 0.74
CA ASP A 86 24.15 -9.84 0.89
C ASP A 86 23.71 -10.22 2.31
N ASN A 87 22.64 -11.02 2.40
CA ASN A 87 22.03 -11.43 3.66
C ASN A 87 22.55 -12.78 4.17
N SER A 88 23.66 -13.28 3.62
CA SER A 88 24.33 -14.49 4.11
C SER A 88 24.86 -14.34 5.54
N GLU A 89 25.63 -15.32 6.01
CA GLU A 89 26.29 -15.26 7.32
C GLU A 89 27.19 -14.02 7.44
N ASP A 90 27.89 -13.65 6.35
CA ASP A 90 28.73 -12.44 6.24
C ASP A 90 27.92 -11.25 5.71
N PHE A 91 26.97 -10.75 6.52
CA PHE A 91 26.09 -9.64 6.12
C PHE A 91 26.86 -8.39 5.72
N LYS A 92 26.60 -7.91 4.51
CA LYS A 92 27.28 -6.74 3.93
C LYS A 92 26.47 -6.05 2.85
N PHE A 93 26.79 -4.78 2.65
CA PHE A 93 26.31 -4.01 1.51
C PHE A 93 27.32 -4.07 0.38
N VAL A 94 26.90 -4.57 -0.77
CA VAL A 94 27.75 -4.81 -1.93
C VAL A 94 27.52 -3.74 -2.98
N ILE A 95 28.62 -3.15 -3.45
CA ILE A 95 28.63 -2.14 -4.52
C ILE A 95 29.36 -2.71 -5.73
N ARG A 96 28.65 -2.91 -6.83
CA ARG A 96 29.26 -3.29 -8.11
C ARG A 96 29.65 -2.06 -8.90
N THR A 97 30.89 -2.03 -9.41
CA THR A 97 31.43 -0.89 -10.15
C THR A 97 32.15 -1.30 -11.43
N THR A 98 32.02 -0.47 -12.46
CA THR A 98 32.79 -0.59 -13.70
C THR A 98 34.25 -0.16 -13.53
N ARG A 99 34.60 0.51 -12.43
CA ARG A 99 35.97 0.97 -12.15
C ARG A 99 36.91 -0.21 -11.94
N LYS A 100 38.14 -0.03 -12.39
CA LYS A 100 39.20 -1.05 -12.38
C LYS A 100 40.45 -0.55 -11.66
N GLY A 101 41.31 -1.47 -11.23
CA GLY A 101 42.62 -1.16 -10.66
C GLY A 101 42.53 -0.25 -9.43
N SER A 102 43.38 0.76 -9.33
CA SER A 102 43.38 1.69 -8.19
C SER A 102 42.10 2.53 -8.05
N LYS A 103 41.30 2.67 -9.12
CA LYS A 103 40.12 3.56 -9.11
C LYS A 103 38.93 3.01 -8.34
N TYR A 104 38.81 1.70 -8.14
CA TYR A 104 37.73 1.15 -7.29
C TYR A 104 38.09 1.29 -5.80
N ARG A 105 39.38 1.36 -5.45
CA ARG A 105 39.81 1.56 -4.05
C ARG A 105 39.31 2.89 -3.49
N LEU A 106 39.22 3.92 -4.33
CA LEU A 106 38.58 5.19 -3.96
C LEU A 106 37.15 5.00 -3.46
N ILE A 107 36.38 4.10 -4.09
CA ILE A 107 35.01 3.76 -3.66
C ILE A 107 35.04 3.01 -2.34
N THR A 108 35.96 2.04 -2.20
CA THR A 108 36.12 1.28 -0.96
C THR A 108 36.49 2.19 0.22
N ASP A 109 37.45 3.09 0.03
CA ASP A 109 37.94 3.98 1.07
C ASP A 109 36.87 4.99 1.47
N PHE A 110 36.19 5.60 0.48
CA PHE A 110 35.04 6.48 0.75
C PHE A 110 33.94 5.76 1.52
N ALA A 111 33.53 4.58 1.05
CA ALA A 111 32.42 3.85 1.65
C ALA A 111 32.74 3.41 3.10
N LYS A 112 33.96 2.97 3.37
CA LYS A 112 34.40 2.61 4.74
C LYS A 112 34.50 3.83 5.67
N ASN A 113 34.90 4.99 5.14
CA ASN A 113 35.01 6.21 5.94
C ASN A 113 33.63 6.82 6.24
N GLU A 114 32.73 6.82 5.26
CA GLU A 114 31.38 7.41 5.41
C GLU A 114 30.40 6.49 6.16
N PHE A 115 30.61 5.18 6.10
CA PHE A 115 29.70 4.16 6.64
C PHE A 115 30.47 3.11 7.47
N ASN A 116 31.23 3.59 8.45
CA ASN A 116 32.06 2.75 9.34
C ASN A 116 31.30 1.62 10.06
N ASP A 117 30.01 1.81 10.34
CA ASP A 117 29.16 0.82 11.02
C ASP A 117 28.55 -0.23 10.07
N LEU A 118 28.78 -0.10 8.76
CA LEU A 118 28.24 -0.99 7.73
C LEU A 118 29.37 -1.78 7.08
N PRO A 119 29.37 -3.12 7.13
CA PRO A 119 30.26 -3.93 6.32
C PRO A 119 29.97 -3.67 4.83
N ILE A 120 30.95 -3.16 4.10
CA ILE A 120 30.83 -2.84 2.66
C ILE A 120 31.87 -3.61 1.86
N GLU A 121 31.39 -4.25 0.80
CA GLU A 121 32.23 -4.87 -0.23
C GLU A 121 32.06 -4.12 -1.55
N VAL A 122 33.18 -3.76 -2.18
CA VAL A 122 33.18 -3.17 -3.52
C VAL A 122 33.68 -4.21 -4.51
N VAL A 123 32.81 -4.63 -5.42
CA VAL A 123 33.11 -5.62 -6.45
C VAL A 123 33.45 -4.88 -7.76
N PRO A 124 34.72 -4.86 -8.19
CA PRO A 124 35.13 -4.13 -9.37
C PRO A 124 34.89 -4.90 -10.66
N ASN A 125 35.15 -4.23 -11.79
CA ASN A 125 35.14 -4.80 -13.13
C ASN A 125 33.77 -5.27 -13.64
N SER A 126 32.66 -4.70 -13.16
CA SER A 126 31.37 -4.92 -13.80
C SER A 126 31.43 -4.51 -15.27
N PRO A 127 30.92 -5.33 -16.21
CA PRO A 127 31.09 -5.11 -17.64
C PRO A 127 30.30 -3.89 -18.15
N ARG A 128 29.27 -3.48 -17.40
CA ARG A 128 28.34 -2.39 -17.73
C ARG A 128 28.01 -1.59 -16.47
N ASN A 129 27.75 -0.30 -16.64
CA ASN A 129 27.18 0.54 -15.58
C ASN A 129 25.64 0.48 -15.62
N PHE A 130 25.00 1.03 -14.60
CA PHE A 130 23.54 1.01 -14.45
C PHE A 130 22.82 1.58 -15.67
N ARG A 131 23.32 2.71 -16.21
CA ARG A 131 22.76 3.35 -17.41
C ARG A 131 22.81 2.43 -18.64
N ALA A 132 23.94 1.78 -18.88
CA ALA A 132 24.10 0.83 -19.97
C ALA A 132 23.21 -0.40 -19.79
N ILE A 133 23.05 -0.89 -18.55
CA ILE A 133 22.15 -2.00 -18.21
C ILE A 133 20.69 -1.62 -18.47
N SER A 134 20.25 -0.44 -18.01
CA SER A 134 18.89 0.07 -18.26
C SER A 134 18.60 0.15 -19.75
N ASN A 135 19.53 0.71 -20.53
CA ASN A 135 19.41 0.77 -21.99
C ASN A 135 19.30 -0.63 -22.63
N ILE A 136 19.98 -1.65 -22.09
CA ILE A 136 19.85 -3.03 -22.57
C ILE A 136 18.44 -3.53 -22.27
N ILE A 137 17.93 -3.35 -21.05
CA ILE A 137 16.60 -3.81 -20.65
C ILE A 137 15.52 -3.19 -21.54
N ASP A 138 15.56 -1.87 -21.73
CA ASP A 138 14.55 -1.13 -22.51
C ASP A 138 14.52 -1.59 -23.97
N ASN A 139 15.69 -1.76 -24.59
CA ASN A 139 15.79 -2.13 -26.00
C ASN A 139 15.53 -3.62 -26.26
N GLN A 140 15.95 -4.50 -25.34
CA GLN A 140 15.88 -5.95 -25.55
C GLN A 140 14.53 -6.53 -25.11
N SER A 141 13.90 -5.99 -24.06
CA SER A 141 12.60 -6.47 -23.57
C SER A 141 11.55 -6.52 -24.70
N GLN A 142 11.42 -5.45 -25.47
CA GLN A 142 10.46 -5.38 -26.59
C GLN A 142 10.76 -6.36 -27.72
N ARG A 143 12.05 -6.61 -28.00
CA ARG A 143 12.48 -7.55 -29.05
C ARG A 143 12.22 -9.00 -28.63
N LEU A 144 12.54 -9.32 -27.38
CA LEU A 144 12.36 -10.65 -26.82
C LEU A 144 10.86 -10.98 -26.67
N ALA A 145 10.05 -10.01 -26.25
CA ALA A 145 8.59 -10.16 -26.18
C ALA A 145 7.96 -10.59 -27.51
N LYS A 146 8.49 -10.11 -28.65
CA LYS A 146 8.01 -10.50 -30.00
C LYS A 146 8.55 -11.85 -30.46
N LYS A 147 9.70 -12.29 -29.93
CA LYS A 147 10.44 -13.48 -30.39
C LYS A 147 10.10 -14.73 -29.58
N ILE A 148 9.86 -14.58 -28.29
CA ILE A 148 9.78 -15.69 -27.32
C ILE A 148 8.33 -15.83 -26.85
N PRO A 149 7.62 -16.91 -27.24
CA PRO A 149 6.34 -17.26 -26.67
C PRO A 149 6.44 -17.39 -25.15
N GLY A 150 5.50 -16.79 -24.44
CA GLY A 150 5.49 -16.79 -22.98
C GLY A 150 6.43 -15.78 -22.31
N PHE A 151 7.18 -14.94 -23.04
CA PHE A 151 7.97 -13.86 -22.42
C PHE A 151 7.14 -13.02 -21.45
N GLN A 152 7.65 -12.77 -20.23
CA GLN A 152 6.98 -11.97 -19.20
C GLN A 152 7.76 -10.72 -18.82
N SER A 153 9.05 -10.85 -18.51
CA SER A 153 9.87 -9.70 -18.10
C SER A 153 11.35 -9.94 -18.34
N LEU A 154 12.09 -8.83 -18.41
CA LEU A 154 13.54 -8.78 -18.41
C LEU A 154 13.97 -7.77 -17.34
N ALA A 155 14.82 -8.19 -16.41
CA ALA A 155 15.34 -7.35 -15.32
C ALA A 155 16.85 -7.56 -15.14
N TYR A 156 17.48 -6.80 -14.23
CA TYR A 156 18.88 -7.00 -13.84
C TYR A 156 18.96 -7.45 -12.39
N ASN A 157 19.69 -8.54 -12.14
CA ASN A 157 20.02 -8.99 -10.81
C ASN A 157 21.46 -8.56 -10.44
N PRO A 158 21.62 -7.58 -9.54
CA PRO A 158 22.94 -7.08 -9.17
C PRO A 158 23.74 -8.07 -8.32
N SER A 159 23.12 -9.05 -7.66
CA SER A 159 23.90 -10.06 -6.90
C SER A 159 24.67 -10.99 -7.83
N MET A 160 24.04 -11.40 -8.94
CA MET A 160 24.61 -12.34 -9.92
C MET A 160 25.30 -11.65 -11.11
N ASP A 161 25.21 -10.33 -11.24
CA ASP A 161 25.71 -9.55 -12.40
C ASP A 161 25.15 -10.08 -13.74
N ALA A 162 23.85 -10.39 -13.73
CA ALA A 162 23.17 -11.08 -14.82
C ALA A 162 21.79 -10.47 -15.07
N LEU A 163 21.30 -10.63 -16.30
CA LEU A 163 19.92 -10.31 -16.64
C LEU A 163 19.01 -11.47 -16.23
N GLU A 164 17.85 -11.18 -15.66
CA GLU A 164 16.83 -12.19 -15.37
C GLU A 164 15.72 -12.13 -16.41
N LEU A 165 15.45 -13.27 -17.04
CA LEU A 165 14.44 -13.42 -18.08
C LEU A 165 13.37 -14.39 -17.59
N ASN A 166 12.15 -13.87 -17.40
CA ASN A 166 11.02 -14.67 -16.93
C ASN A 166 10.11 -15.05 -18.11
N ILE A 167 9.82 -16.35 -18.26
CA ILE A 167 9.03 -16.93 -19.36
C ILE A 167 7.99 -17.88 -18.78
N VAL A 168 6.74 -17.81 -19.24
CA VAL A 168 5.71 -18.81 -18.91
C VAL A 168 6.02 -20.11 -19.64
N GLU A 169 6.35 -21.14 -18.86
CA GLU A 169 6.47 -22.51 -19.31
C GLU A 169 6.30 -23.42 -18.07
N PRO A 170 5.12 -24.04 -17.92
CA PRO A 170 4.85 -24.96 -16.80
C PRO A 170 5.78 -26.17 -16.82
N ASP A 171 6.17 -26.65 -18.00
CA ASP A 171 7.09 -27.79 -18.11
C ASP A 171 8.55 -27.34 -17.96
N LYS A 172 9.06 -27.40 -16.72
CA LYS A 172 10.43 -26.99 -16.37
C LYS A 172 11.52 -27.77 -17.12
N THR A 173 11.22 -28.97 -17.61
CA THR A 173 12.19 -29.81 -18.32
C THR A 173 12.63 -29.18 -19.64
N LYS A 174 11.84 -28.26 -20.20
CA LYS A 174 12.14 -27.56 -21.47
C LYS A 174 13.15 -26.42 -21.33
N LYS A 175 13.61 -26.07 -20.13
CA LYS A 175 14.49 -24.92 -19.89
C LYS A 175 15.69 -24.87 -20.82
N ASN A 176 16.48 -25.95 -20.89
CA ASN A 176 17.67 -25.99 -21.74
C ASN A 176 17.33 -25.88 -23.23
N ARG A 177 16.24 -26.52 -23.66
CA ARG A 177 15.75 -26.41 -25.04
C ARG A 177 15.38 -24.97 -25.40
N ILE A 178 14.67 -24.26 -24.51
CA ILE A 178 14.27 -22.86 -24.72
C ILE A 178 15.51 -21.95 -24.79
N ILE A 179 16.47 -22.14 -23.87
CA ILE A 179 17.72 -21.39 -23.86
C ILE A 179 18.46 -21.55 -25.19
N SER A 180 18.65 -22.79 -25.66
CA SER A 180 19.33 -23.06 -26.93
C SER A 180 18.55 -22.55 -28.14
N MET A 181 17.23 -22.72 -28.16
CA MET A 181 16.37 -22.33 -29.29
C MET A 181 16.36 -20.83 -29.53
N TYR A 182 16.41 -20.02 -28.46
CA TYR A 182 16.37 -18.56 -28.58
C TYR A 182 17.72 -17.88 -28.40
N ASN A 183 18.77 -18.64 -28.10
CA ASN A 183 20.12 -18.19 -27.79
C ASN A 183 20.15 -17.23 -26.59
N LEU A 184 19.63 -17.72 -25.46
CA LEU A 184 19.38 -16.94 -24.23
C LEU A 184 20.48 -17.13 -23.18
N ASP A 185 21.66 -17.61 -23.54
CA ASP A 185 22.81 -17.66 -22.63
C ASP A 185 23.34 -16.25 -22.35
N LYS A 186 23.24 -15.35 -23.35
CA LYS A 186 23.63 -13.95 -23.24
C LYS A 186 22.70 -13.01 -24.00
N ILE A 187 22.43 -11.85 -23.42
CA ILE A 187 21.74 -10.74 -24.09
C ILE A 187 22.63 -9.51 -24.01
N SER A 188 22.98 -8.94 -25.18
CA SER A 188 23.89 -7.77 -25.29
C SER A 188 25.24 -7.97 -24.58
N GLY A 189 25.71 -9.22 -24.54
CA GLY A 189 26.96 -9.62 -23.89
C GLY A 189 26.87 -9.85 -22.38
N MET A 190 25.71 -9.63 -21.75
CA MET A 190 25.49 -9.94 -20.33
C MET A 190 24.97 -11.38 -20.17
N PRO A 191 25.42 -12.12 -19.15
CA PRO A 191 24.83 -13.41 -18.79
C PRO A 191 23.34 -13.27 -18.51
N VAL A 192 22.57 -14.33 -18.81
CA VAL A 192 21.13 -14.34 -18.59
C VAL A 192 20.74 -15.55 -17.77
N ILE A 193 19.85 -15.33 -16.81
CA ILE A 193 19.25 -16.35 -15.97
C ILE A 193 17.80 -16.47 -16.41
N VAL A 194 17.48 -17.63 -16.99
CA VAL A 194 16.13 -17.91 -17.47
C VAL A 194 15.32 -18.57 -16.35
N ASN A 195 14.22 -17.95 -15.99
CA ASN A 195 13.25 -18.48 -15.04
C ASN A 195 12.00 -18.91 -15.83
N LEU A 196 11.60 -20.17 -15.65
CA LEU A 196 10.35 -20.67 -16.20
C LEU A 196 9.27 -20.55 -15.13
N LEU A 197 8.21 -19.83 -15.42
CA LEU A 197 7.05 -19.62 -14.55
C LEU A 197 5.95 -20.63 -14.86
N ASP A 198 5.20 -21.04 -13.85
CA ASP A 198 4.04 -21.94 -14.03
C ASP A 198 2.84 -21.24 -14.67
N GLY A 199 2.82 -19.91 -14.65
CA GLY A 199 1.77 -19.07 -15.23
C GLY A 199 2.29 -17.69 -15.62
N ALA A 200 1.46 -16.93 -16.35
CA ALA A 200 1.78 -15.55 -16.73
C ALA A 200 1.88 -14.62 -15.51
N ILE A 201 2.76 -13.63 -15.60
CA ILE A 201 2.71 -12.43 -14.76
C ILE A 201 1.46 -11.69 -15.20
N LEU A 202 0.41 -11.79 -14.40
CA LEU A 202 -0.84 -11.11 -14.68
C LEU A 202 -0.75 -9.66 -14.16
N PRO A 203 -1.33 -8.68 -14.86
CA PRO A 203 -1.60 -7.39 -14.24
C PRO A 203 -2.46 -7.63 -13.00
N VAL A 204 -2.21 -6.81 -12.00
CA VAL A 204 -2.86 -6.82 -10.69
C VAL A 204 -4.35 -7.17 -10.81
N THR A 205 -4.73 -8.17 -10.03
CA THR A 205 -6.09 -8.71 -9.90
C THR A 205 -7.06 -7.67 -9.34
N LEU A 206 -8.38 -7.94 -9.35
CA LEU A 206 -9.45 -7.07 -8.81
C LEU A 206 -8.94 -6.06 -7.78
N ALA A 207 -8.90 -4.78 -8.15
CA ALA A 207 -8.46 -3.69 -7.29
C ALA A 207 -9.65 -2.82 -6.88
N GLY A 208 -9.59 -2.27 -5.67
CA GLY A 208 -10.49 -1.21 -5.22
C GLY A 208 -10.46 0.01 -6.14
N GLY A 209 -11.57 0.73 -6.24
CA GLY A 209 -11.74 1.87 -7.14
C GLY A 209 -12.07 1.50 -8.59
N GLY A 210 -12.11 0.21 -8.97
CA GLY A 210 -12.60 -0.21 -10.28
C GLY A 210 -14.10 0.05 -10.46
N VAL A 211 -14.60 -0.09 -11.67
CA VAL A 211 -16.01 0.11 -12.02
C VAL A 211 -16.78 -1.20 -11.90
N LEU A 212 -17.95 -1.16 -11.29
CA LEU A 212 -18.91 -2.27 -11.26
C LEU A 212 -20.11 -1.88 -12.11
N THR A 213 -20.29 -2.57 -13.23
CA THR A 213 -21.43 -2.40 -14.12
C THR A 213 -22.36 -3.60 -14.06
N THR A 214 -23.64 -3.39 -14.30
CA THR A 214 -24.65 -4.45 -14.37
C THR A 214 -24.99 -4.70 -15.83
N SER A 215 -25.26 -5.96 -16.19
CA SER A 215 -25.49 -6.37 -17.58
C SER A 215 -26.75 -5.78 -18.21
N ASP A 216 -27.69 -5.31 -17.39
CA ASP A 216 -28.93 -4.65 -17.80
C ASP A 216 -28.79 -3.13 -17.94
N GLY A 217 -27.65 -2.53 -17.54
CA GLY A 217 -27.37 -1.09 -17.68
C GLY A 217 -28.28 -0.17 -16.83
N ILE A 218 -29.23 -0.76 -16.10
CA ILE A 218 -30.19 -0.07 -15.25
C ILE A 218 -29.62 -0.14 -13.84
N GLY A 219 -29.49 0.98 -13.14
CA GLY A 219 -28.87 1.09 -11.82
C GLY A 219 -27.37 1.36 -11.93
N GLY A 220 -27.01 2.59 -11.58
CA GLY A 220 -25.74 3.22 -11.96
C GLY A 220 -24.49 2.42 -11.63
N ASN A 221 -23.45 2.69 -12.42
CA ASN A 221 -22.10 2.15 -12.23
C ASN A 221 -21.66 2.38 -10.77
N CYS A 222 -21.49 1.32 -10.00
CA CYS A 222 -20.93 1.42 -8.66
C CYS A 222 -19.39 1.39 -8.72
N THR A 223 -18.76 1.75 -7.62
CA THR A 223 -17.32 1.64 -7.43
C THR A 223 -17.02 0.35 -6.66
N ALA A 224 -15.97 -0.35 -7.09
CA ALA A 224 -15.45 -1.51 -6.41
C ALA A 224 -14.71 -1.07 -5.13
N GLY A 225 -14.95 -1.74 -4.01
CA GLY A 225 -14.43 -1.33 -2.70
C GLY A 225 -13.04 -1.90 -2.43
N TRP A 226 -12.98 -3.08 -1.83
CA TRP A 226 -11.72 -3.71 -1.45
C TRP A 226 -11.65 -5.16 -1.94
N PRO A 227 -10.51 -5.61 -2.48
CA PRO A 227 -10.31 -7.02 -2.81
C PRO A 227 -10.45 -7.87 -1.55
N ALA A 228 -11.11 -9.02 -1.63
CA ALA A 228 -11.47 -9.81 -0.46
C ALA A 228 -11.63 -11.30 -0.76
N LYS A 229 -11.56 -12.14 0.27
CA LYS A 229 -11.84 -13.57 0.19
C LYS A 229 -12.98 -13.94 1.13
N ASN A 230 -13.87 -14.82 0.70
CA ASN A 230 -14.86 -15.43 1.60
C ASN A 230 -14.24 -16.56 2.45
N LEU A 231 -15.01 -17.15 3.36
CA LEU A 231 -14.55 -18.28 4.20
C LEU A 231 -14.13 -19.52 3.41
N ALA A 232 -14.62 -19.70 2.17
CA ALA A 232 -14.19 -20.79 1.29
C ALA A 232 -12.86 -20.47 0.56
N GLY A 233 -12.26 -19.30 0.81
CA GLY A 233 -11.05 -18.83 0.14
C GLY A 233 -11.29 -18.31 -1.28
N GLU A 234 -12.55 -18.20 -1.71
CA GLU A 234 -12.88 -17.69 -3.05
C GLU A 234 -12.63 -16.18 -3.12
N ALA A 235 -11.93 -15.76 -4.16
CA ALA A 235 -11.61 -14.36 -4.42
C ALA A 235 -12.83 -13.55 -4.85
N GLY A 236 -12.82 -12.25 -4.55
CA GLY A 236 -13.84 -11.31 -4.98
C GLY A 236 -13.55 -9.89 -4.54
N ILE A 237 -14.58 -9.05 -4.57
CA ILE A 237 -14.49 -7.64 -4.18
C ILE A 237 -15.68 -7.22 -3.34
N LEU A 238 -15.42 -6.39 -2.33
CA LEU A 238 -16.45 -5.75 -1.53
C LEU A 238 -17.08 -4.58 -2.30
N THR A 239 -18.36 -4.33 -2.07
CA THR A 239 -19.08 -3.14 -2.58
C THR A 239 -20.28 -2.85 -1.69
N ALA A 240 -21.02 -1.78 -1.99
CA ALA A 240 -22.22 -1.43 -1.24
C ALA A 240 -23.38 -2.37 -1.58
N TYR A 241 -24.13 -2.82 -0.57
CA TYR A 241 -25.24 -3.76 -0.77
C TYR A 241 -26.33 -3.19 -1.68
N HIS A 242 -26.64 -1.91 -1.55
CA HIS A 242 -27.66 -1.27 -2.38
C HIS A 242 -27.29 -1.26 -3.88
N CYS A 243 -26.02 -1.48 -4.26
CA CYS A 243 -25.63 -1.70 -5.66
C CYS A 243 -26.26 -2.96 -6.26
N LEU A 244 -26.60 -3.95 -5.42
CA LEU A 244 -27.25 -5.20 -5.79
C LEU A 244 -28.77 -5.05 -5.92
N GLU A 245 -29.32 -3.83 -5.77
CA GLU A 245 -30.76 -3.60 -5.69
C GLU A 245 -31.41 -4.51 -4.64
N ASN A 246 -30.83 -4.50 -3.43
CA ASN A 246 -31.24 -5.35 -2.32
C ASN A 246 -31.23 -6.85 -2.63
N GLY A 247 -30.21 -7.31 -3.35
CA GLY A 247 -30.00 -8.73 -3.66
C GLY A 247 -30.77 -9.24 -4.87
N ILE A 248 -31.55 -8.39 -5.54
CA ILE A 248 -32.21 -8.72 -6.81
C ILE A 248 -31.16 -8.98 -7.90
N ARG A 249 -30.09 -8.18 -7.92
CA ARG A 249 -29.03 -8.29 -8.93
C ARG A 249 -27.93 -9.20 -8.44
N LYS A 250 -27.62 -10.18 -9.27
CA LYS A 250 -26.63 -11.21 -8.97
C LYS A 250 -25.38 -11.13 -9.83
N ASN A 251 -25.43 -10.46 -10.98
CA ASN A 251 -24.35 -10.46 -11.96
C ASN A 251 -23.82 -9.06 -12.20
N PHE A 252 -22.50 -8.92 -12.12
CA PHE A 252 -21.77 -7.68 -12.34
C PHE A 252 -20.60 -7.90 -13.30
N THR A 253 -20.16 -6.85 -13.95
CA THR A 253 -18.88 -6.79 -14.65
C THR A 253 -17.99 -5.79 -13.95
N TYR A 254 -16.83 -6.25 -13.49
CA TYR A 254 -15.74 -5.40 -13.05
C TYR A 254 -14.98 -4.88 -14.26
N LEU A 255 -14.63 -3.60 -14.23
CA LEU A 255 -13.67 -2.97 -15.14
C LEU A 255 -12.63 -2.19 -14.33
N GLY A 256 -11.35 -2.57 -14.44
CA GLY A 256 -10.25 -1.84 -13.81
C GLY A 256 -10.06 -0.45 -14.42
N ASN A 257 -9.46 0.47 -13.66
CA ASN A 257 -9.10 1.80 -14.20
C ASN A 257 -7.96 1.73 -15.24
N ASP A 258 -7.31 0.57 -15.36
CA ASP A 258 -6.36 0.25 -16.44
C ASP A 258 -7.03 0.10 -17.82
N GLY A 259 -8.36 0.07 -17.87
CA GLY A 259 -9.16 -0.13 -19.09
C GLY A 259 -9.00 -1.51 -19.73
N LYS A 260 -8.33 -2.45 -19.06
CA LYS A 260 -7.97 -3.78 -19.59
C LYS A 260 -8.45 -4.92 -18.71
N SER A 261 -8.50 -4.73 -17.40
CA SER A 261 -8.94 -5.74 -16.45
C SER A 261 -10.45 -5.83 -16.42
N THR A 262 -11.02 -6.91 -16.98
CA THR A 262 -12.47 -7.14 -17.01
C THR A 262 -12.83 -8.50 -16.44
N TYR A 263 -13.72 -8.56 -15.43
CA TYR A 263 -14.16 -9.82 -14.80
C TYR A 263 -15.66 -9.87 -14.59
N LYS A 264 -16.29 -11.03 -14.81
CA LYS A 264 -17.69 -11.25 -14.44
C LYS A 264 -17.77 -11.64 -12.97
N LEU A 265 -18.45 -10.85 -12.17
CA LEU A 265 -18.61 -11.09 -10.74
C LEU A 265 -20.03 -11.57 -10.41
N ILE A 266 -20.14 -12.43 -9.41
CA ILE A 266 -21.41 -12.99 -8.95
C ILE A 266 -21.61 -12.62 -7.47
N ALA A 267 -22.73 -11.99 -7.14
CA ALA A 267 -23.08 -11.76 -5.75
C ALA A 267 -23.29 -13.10 -5.02
N THR A 268 -22.55 -13.34 -3.95
CA THR A 268 -22.56 -14.65 -3.25
C THR A 268 -23.04 -14.60 -1.81
N VAL A 269 -23.17 -13.41 -1.22
CA VAL A 269 -23.61 -13.26 0.17
C VAL A 269 -24.73 -12.26 0.31
N SER A 270 -25.68 -12.62 1.17
CA SER A 270 -26.77 -11.78 1.67
C SER A 270 -26.50 -11.53 3.16
N PRO A 271 -25.78 -10.45 3.52
CA PRO A 271 -25.59 -10.01 4.92
C PRO A 271 -26.90 -9.79 5.67
N PRO A 272 -26.84 -9.67 7.01
CA PRO A 272 -27.79 -8.80 7.70
C PRO A 272 -27.71 -7.38 7.08
N PHE A 273 -28.83 -6.93 6.53
CA PHE A 273 -28.96 -5.78 5.64
C PHE A 273 -28.56 -4.42 6.24
N SER A 274 -28.26 -4.35 7.55
CA SER A 274 -28.04 -3.09 8.28
C SER A 274 -26.72 -2.39 7.95
N GLN A 275 -25.72 -3.07 7.38
CA GLN A 275 -24.38 -2.50 7.17
C GLN A 275 -24.09 -2.00 5.75
N ASP A 276 -25.02 -2.16 4.80
CA ASP A 276 -24.84 -1.80 3.39
C ASP A 276 -23.53 -2.33 2.76
N LEU A 277 -23.12 -3.54 3.12
CA LEU A 277 -21.95 -4.24 2.58
C LEU A 277 -22.39 -5.44 1.71
N ALA A 278 -21.67 -5.72 0.63
CA ALA A 278 -21.84 -6.91 -0.17
C ALA A 278 -20.50 -7.43 -0.68
N PHE A 279 -20.46 -8.72 -1.01
CA PHE A 279 -19.31 -9.33 -1.65
C PHE A 279 -19.71 -9.96 -2.99
N LEU A 280 -18.96 -9.57 -4.01
CA LEU A 280 -19.08 -10.04 -5.38
C LEU A 280 -17.93 -11.01 -5.66
N LYS A 281 -18.27 -12.29 -5.77
CA LYS A 281 -17.33 -13.37 -6.06
C LYS A 281 -16.81 -13.27 -7.49
N ALA A 282 -15.50 -13.46 -7.63
CA ALA A 282 -14.82 -13.54 -8.92
C ALA A 282 -14.96 -14.93 -9.56
N PRO A 283 -14.75 -15.06 -10.89
CA PRO A 283 -14.60 -16.36 -11.52
C PRO A 283 -13.43 -17.14 -10.92
N ALA A 284 -13.49 -18.47 -11.01
CA ALA A 284 -12.38 -19.32 -10.63
C ALA A 284 -11.10 -18.93 -11.39
N GLY A 285 -9.96 -18.96 -10.71
CA GLY A 285 -8.66 -18.56 -11.26
C GLY A 285 -8.33 -17.08 -11.12
N VAL A 286 -9.28 -16.22 -10.72
CA VAL A 286 -8.96 -14.87 -10.25
C VAL A 286 -8.40 -14.96 -8.84
N ASN A 287 -7.24 -14.37 -8.63
CA ASN A 287 -6.64 -14.23 -7.31
C ASN A 287 -6.92 -12.82 -6.75
N VAL A 288 -6.74 -12.58 -5.47
CA VAL A 288 -6.77 -11.23 -4.85
C VAL A 288 -5.71 -11.10 -3.77
N ASP A 289 -4.62 -11.86 -3.83
CA ASP A 289 -3.61 -11.93 -2.77
C ASP A 289 -2.94 -10.58 -2.46
N GLU A 290 -3.03 -9.62 -3.37
CA GLU A 290 -2.46 -8.29 -3.19
C GLU A 290 -3.58 -7.24 -3.01
N PRO A 291 -3.61 -6.52 -1.88
CA PRO A 291 -4.69 -5.59 -1.58
C PRO A 291 -4.44 -4.24 -2.25
N PHE A 292 -4.85 -4.10 -3.50
CA PHE A 292 -4.68 -2.82 -4.21
C PHE A 292 -5.97 -2.02 -4.32
N PHE A 293 -5.81 -0.70 -4.48
CA PHE A 293 -6.87 0.19 -4.90
C PHE A 293 -6.34 1.34 -5.76
N TYR A 294 -7.16 1.84 -6.68
CA TYR A 294 -6.86 3.04 -7.45
C TYR A 294 -7.09 4.29 -6.60
N LYS A 295 -6.12 5.20 -6.61
CA LYS A 295 -6.23 6.52 -5.95
C LYS A 295 -6.70 7.62 -6.89
N ASP A 296 -6.63 7.39 -8.19
CA ASP A 296 -7.11 8.30 -9.21
C ASP A 296 -7.53 7.52 -10.48
N PHE A 297 -7.97 8.25 -11.51
CA PHE A 297 -8.41 7.69 -12.79
C PHE A 297 -7.27 7.32 -13.75
N THR A 298 -6.03 7.65 -13.40
CA THR A 298 -4.85 7.64 -14.29
C THR A 298 -3.68 6.80 -13.77
N SER A 299 -3.77 6.30 -12.54
CA SER A 299 -2.67 5.67 -11.79
C SER A 299 -2.66 4.16 -11.91
N ASN A 300 -1.45 3.60 -11.79
CA ASN A 300 -1.28 2.21 -11.39
C ASN A 300 -1.88 2.02 -9.99
N ALA A 301 -2.55 0.89 -9.76
CA ALA A 301 -3.19 0.60 -8.48
C ALA A 301 -2.18 0.74 -7.33
N SER A 302 -2.56 1.46 -6.27
CA SER A 302 -1.75 1.65 -5.07
C SER A 302 -1.95 0.51 -4.08
N TYR A 303 -0.87 0.13 -3.41
CA TYR A 303 -0.87 -0.90 -2.38
C TYR A 303 -1.62 -0.47 -1.12
N VAL A 304 -2.24 -1.42 -0.40
CA VAL A 304 -2.74 -1.27 0.98
C VAL A 304 -1.66 -1.64 1.98
N PHE A 305 -1.21 -0.67 2.79
CA PHE A 305 -0.41 -0.93 3.98
C PHE A 305 -1.38 -1.19 5.14
N ASP A 306 -1.03 -2.20 5.94
CA ASP A 306 -1.70 -2.53 7.20
C ASP A 306 -3.13 -3.09 7.02
N PRO A 307 -3.29 -4.30 6.45
CA PRO A 307 -4.49 -5.08 6.68
C PRO A 307 -4.56 -5.37 8.18
N LEU A 308 -5.64 -4.93 8.84
CA LEU A 308 -5.91 -5.29 10.23
C LEU A 308 -5.58 -6.78 10.43
N PRO A 309 -4.73 -7.16 11.41
CA PRO A 309 -4.24 -8.52 11.52
C PRO A 309 -5.41 -9.52 11.56
N GLN A 310 -5.26 -10.60 10.79
CA GLN A 310 -6.20 -11.73 10.63
C GLN A 310 -6.74 -12.29 11.96
N GLN A 311 -6.05 -12.04 13.08
CA GLN A 311 -6.44 -12.49 14.43
C GLN A 311 -7.29 -11.50 15.23
N SER A 312 -7.65 -10.35 14.66
CA SER A 312 -8.49 -9.35 15.33
C SER A 312 -9.96 -9.39 14.85
N ILE A 313 -10.44 -10.51 14.31
CA ILE A 313 -11.88 -10.75 14.11
C ILE A 313 -12.58 -11.13 15.45
N LYS A 314 -11.93 -10.80 16.58
CA LYS A 314 -12.57 -10.45 17.84
C LYS A 314 -12.05 -9.09 18.33
N VAL A 315 -12.04 -8.06 17.48
CA VAL A 315 -11.91 -6.69 17.99
C VAL A 315 -13.22 -6.41 18.74
N ALA A 316 -13.16 -6.54 20.06
CA ALA A 316 -14.04 -5.84 20.95
C ALA A 316 -14.00 -4.34 20.59
N ASN A 317 -15.12 -3.80 20.10
CA ASN A 317 -15.36 -2.39 19.80
C ASN A 317 -14.53 -1.79 18.64
N PRO A 318 -15.16 -1.08 17.70
CA PRO A 318 -14.49 -0.60 16.49
C PRO A 318 -13.26 0.24 16.82
N PRO A 319 -12.16 0.17 16.04
CA PRO A 319 -11.12 1.19 16.12
C PRO A 319 -11.81 2.51 15.79
N LEU A 320 -12.09 3.29 16.84
CA LEU A 320 -12.54 4.66 16.74
C LEU A 320 -11.51 5.37 15.85
N SER A 321 -11.87 5.73 14.63
CA SER A 321 -11.30 6.96 14.07
C SER A 321 -11.91 8.06 14.92
N PRO A 322 -11.19 8.66 15.89
CA PRO A 322 -11.76 9.68 16.73
C PRO A 322 -12.35 10.79 15.85
N ALA A 323 -13.46 11.38 16.28
CA ALA A 323 -13.98 12.58 15.64
C ALA A 323 -12.83 13.58 15.41
N GLY A 324 -12.76 14.18 14.22
CA GLY A 324 -11.62 15.00 13.81
C GLY A 324 -10.56 14.28 12.97
N THR A 325 -10.60 12.95 12.83
CA THR A 325 -9.70 12.20 11.93
C THR A 325 -10.00 12.51 10.46
N GLN A 326 -8.98 12.74 9.64
CA GLN A 326 -9.16 12.86 8.19
C GLN A 326 -9.24 11.47 7.55
N LEU A 327 -10.30 11.22 6.78
CA LEU A 327 -10.44 10.05 5.93
C LEU A 327 -10.56 10.49 4.47
N CYS A 328 -10.01 9.67 3.59
CA CYS A 328 -10.07 9.88 2.17
C CYS A 328 -10.86 8.77 1.50
N HIS A 329 -11.49 9.09 0.38
CA HIS A 329 -12.19 8.10 -0.43
C HIS A 329 -11.85 8.29 -1.90
N PHE A 330 -12.03 7.22 -2.66
CA PHE A 330 -12.04 7.26 -4.10
C PHE A 330 -13.37 6.72 -4.63
N GLY A 331 -14.04 7.53 -5.45
CA GLY A 331 -15.24 7.13 -6.17
C GLY A 331 -15.06 7.25 -7.68
N ARG A 332 -15.61 6.33 -8.45
CA ARG A 332 -15.55 6.37 -9.92
C ARG A 332 -16.12 7.66 -10.50
N ASN A 333 -17.12 8.26 -9.88
CA ASN A 333 -17.77 9.44 -10.45
C ASN A 333 -17.06 10.73 -10.02
N THR A 334 -16.64 10.82 -8.76
CA THR A 334 -16.11 12.08 -8.19
C THR A 334 -14.60 12.10 -7.96
N GLY A 335 -13.94 10.95 -8.11
CA GLY A 335 -12.51 10.77 -7.93
C GLY A 335 -12.10 10.82 -6.46
N TYR A 336 -10.85 11.20 -6.23
CA TYR A 336 -10.27 11.31 -4.89
C TYR A 336 -10.75 12.57 -4.18
N SER A 337 -11.17 12.41 -2.93
CA SER A 337 -11.37 13.54 -2.01
C SER A 337 -11.34 13.08 -0.55
N CYS A 338 -11.14 14.02 0.37
CA CYS A 338 -11.04 13.73 1.80
C CYS A 338 -12.03 14.59 2.61
N GLY A 339 -12.41 14.07 3.77
CA GLY A 339 -13.25 14.75 4.75
C GLY A 339 -12.81 14.42 6.17
N ILE A 340 -13.40 15.12 7.13
CA ILE A 340 -13.12 14.92 8.56
C ILE A 340 -14.26 14.09 9.16
N VAL A 341 -13.91 13.10 9.99
CA VAL A 341 -14.88 12.29 10.73
C VAL A 341 -15.72 13.20 11.60
N ASN A 342 -17.01 13.25 11.27
CA ASN A 342 -18.03 14.04 11.95
C ASN A 342 -18.76 13.19 13.00
N SER A 343 -19.02 11.93 12.72
CA SER A 343 -19.71 11.03 13.65
C SER A 343 -19.28 9.57 13.44
N VAL A 344 -19.23 8.83 14.55
CA VAL A 344 -19.12 7.37 14.56
C VAL A 344 -20.43 6.80 15.09
N GLN A 345 -20.82 5.61 14.64
CA GLN A 345 -22.12 4.99 14.95
C GLN A 345 -23.34 5.73 14.38
N ALA A 346 -23.16 6.42 13.26
CA ALA A 346 -24.25 7.03 12.54
C ALA A 346 -25.27 5.97 12.09
N LYS A 347 -26.55 6.32 12.22
CA LYS A 347 -27.67 5.51 11.79
C LYS A 347 -28.42 6.25 10.70
N ALA A 348 -28.60 5.64 9.54
CA ALA A 348 -29.18 6.27 8.36
C ALA A 348 -30.44 5.54 7.91
N THR A 349 -31.53 6.28 7.73
CA THR A 349 -32.69 5.83 6.96
C THR A 349 -32.54 6.37 5.55
N ARG A 350 -32.34 5.49 4.56
CA ARG A 350 -32.32 5.91 3.15
C ARG A 350 -33.65 5.60 2.50
N TYR A 351 -34.43 6.64 2.24
CA TYR A 351 -35.50 6.67 1.25
C TYR A 351 -34.95 7.41 0.02
N SER A 352 -34.63 6.70 -1.07
CA SER A 352 -34.48 7.37 -2.37
C SER A 352 -35.72 7.07 -3.22
N LYS A 353 -36.27 8.06 -3.90
CA LYS A 353 -37.29 7.80 -4.93
C LYS A 353 -36.57 7.32 -6.19
N ASN A 354 -36.99 6.19 -6.77
CA ASN A 354 -36.56 5.80 -8.10
C ASN A 354 -37.14 6.77 -9.15
N ILE A 355 -36.75 6.60 -10.41
CA ILE A 355 -37.23 7.41 -11.54
C ILE A 355 -38.76 7.36 -11.75
N ASN A 356 -39.43 6.36 -11.18
CA ASN A 356 -40.88 6.15 -11.26
C ASN A 356 -41.62 6.66 -10.01
N GLY A 357 -40.92 7.23 -9.03
CA GLY A 357 -41.49 7.72 -7.78
C GLY A 357 -41.61 6.69 -6.65
N ASP A 358 -41.22 5.43 -6.88
CA ASP A 358 -41.22 4.38 -5.85
C ASP A 358 -40.06 4.57 -4.87
N MET A 359 -40.30 4.27 -3.59
CA MET A 359 -39.25 4.32 -2.57
C MET A 359 -38.30 3.12 -2.73
N ARG A 360 -37.06 3.38 -3.13
CA ARG A 360 -35.92 2.48 -2.98
C ARG A 360 -35.32 2.68 -1.59
N GLN A 361 -35.34 1.62 -0.80
CA GLN A 361 -34.66 1.55 0.49
C GLN A 361 -33.27 0.95 0.28
N SER A 362 -32.22 1.57 0.86
CA SER A 362 -30.84 1.08 0.75
C SER A 362 -30.48 -0.02 1.76
N CYS A 363 -31.30 -0.19 2.80
CA CYS A 363 -31.34 -1.34 3.69
C CYS A 363 -32.74 -1.99 3.57
N THR A 364 -32.99 -3.18 4.13
CA THR A 364 -34.30 -3.85 3.98
C THR A 364 -35.49 -2.99 4.36
N LYS A 365 -36.66 -3.34 3.81
CA LYS A 365 -37.93 -2.64 4.02
C LYS A 365 -38.22 -2.41 5.51
N GLY A 366 -38.11 -1.17 5.98
CA GLY A 366 -38.36 -0.77 7.38
C GLY A 366 -37.14 -0.54 8.29
N ASP A 367 -35.91 -0.82 7.84
CA ASP A 367 -34.72 -0.78 8.71
C ASP A 367 -33.86 0.50 8.61
N VAL A 368 -33.12 0.77 9.69
CA VAL A 368 -32.11 1.82 9.82
C VAL A 368 -30.72 1.21 9.60
N CYS A 369 -29.96 1.73 8.64
CA CYS A 369 -28.61 1.27 8.37
C CYS A 369 -27.64 1.78 9.45
N GLY A 370 -26.77 0.93 9.99
CA GLY A 370 -25.70 1.32 10.90
C GLY A 370 -25.26 0.20 11.86
N PRO A 371 -24.18 0.44 12.64
CA PRO A 371 -23.46 1.71 12.79
C PRO A 371 -22.55 2.07 11.60
N MET A 372 -22.67 3.30 11.10
CA MET A 372 -21.82 3.88 10.05
C MET A 372 -20.85 4.92 10.60
N ILE A 373 -19.85 5.30 9.79
CA ILE A 373 -19.00 6.48 10.03
C ILE A 373 -19.45 7.58 9.07
N THR A 374 -19.50 8.83 9.52
CA THR A 374 -19.73 9.98 8.64
C THR A 374 -18.52 10.88 8.57
N ILE A 375 -18.22 11.37 7.37
CA ILE A 375 -17.20 12.40 7.14
C ILE A 375 -17.80 13.61 6.42
N THR A 376 -17.28 14.79 6.71
CA THR A 376 -17.71 16.05 6.07
C THR A 376 -16.52 16.96 5.76
N SER A 377 -16.61 17.67 4.65
CA SER A 377 -15.70 18.77 4.30
C SER A 377 -16.28 19.58 3.12
N PRO A 378 -16.01 20.89 3.02
CA PRO A 378 -16.30 21.66 1.81
C PRO A 378 -15.58 21.14 0.54
N SER A 379 -14.47 20.42 0.71
CA SER A 379 -13.68 19.82 -0.39
C SER A 379 -13.99 18.33 -0.61
N LEU A 380 -14.82 17.72 0.23
CA LEU A 380 -15.25 16.34 0.05
C LEU A 380 -16.19 16.27 -1.15
N LYS A 381 -15.89 15.39 -2.09
CA LYS A 381 -16.71 15.13 -3.28
C LYS A 381 -17.39 13.80 -3.09
N CYS A 382 -18.64 13.69 -3.49
CA CYS A 382 -19.37 12.44 -3.46
C CYS A 382 -20.66 12.58 -4.27
N GLY A 383 -21.04 11.54 -5.01
CA GLY A 383 -22.21 11.56 -5.87
C GLY A 383 -22.63 10.17 -6.34
N SER A 384 -23.62 10.13 -7.23
CA SER A 384 -24.11 8.87 -7.80
C SER A 384 -22.97 8.10 -8.49
N GLY A 385 -22.83 6.82 -8.14
CA GLY A 385 -21.82 5.91 -8.67
C GLY A 385 -20.54 5.77 -7.84
N ASP A 386 -20.32 6.64 -6.84
CA ASP A 386 -19.22 6.45 -5.87
C ASP A 386 -19.51 5.34 -4.84
N SER A 387 -20.77 4.90 -4.75
CA SER A 387 -21.21 3.80 -3.90
C SER A 387 -20.33 2.57 -4.05
N GLY A 388 -19.86 2.04 -2.92
CA GLY A 388 -18.95 0.92 -2.83
C GLY A 388 -17.47 1.29 -2.88
N GLY A 389 -17.10 2.54 -3.19
CA GLY A 389 -15.70 2.96 -3.33
C GLY A 389 -14.90 2.89 -2.03
N PRO A 390 -13.58 2.65 -2.10
CA PRO A 390 -12.73 2.48 -0.93
C PRO A 390 -12.62 3.75 -0.11
N VAL A 391 -12.72 3.62 1.21
CA VAL A 391 -12.47 4.67 2.19
C VAL A 391 -11.30 4.26 3.08
N PHE A 392 -10.32 5.13 3.21
CA PHE A 392 -9.05 4.83 3.86
C PHE A 392 -8.52 5.99 4.70
N PHE A 393 -7.68 5.66 5.66
CA PHE A 393 -6.90 6.59 6.45
C PHE A 393 -5.47 6.68 5.90
N GLY A 394 -4.89 7.88 5.96
CA GLY A 394 -3.54 8.14 5.47
C GLY A 394 -3.42 7.83 3.99
N SER A 395 -2.33 7.16 3.61
CA SER A 395 -2.10 6.82 2.21
C SER A 395 -2.87 5.57 1.77
N ASN A 396 -3.26 4.65 2.65
CA ASN A 396 -3.78 3.35 2.21
C ASN A 396 -4.34 2.38 3.29
N LYS A 397 -4.63 2.84 4.52
CA LYS A 397 -5.19 1.96 5.56
C LYS A 397 -6.72 1.81 5.38
N PRO A 398 -7.29 0.61 5.19
CA PRO A 398 -8.71 0.45 4.91
C PRO A 398 -9.56 0.79 6.14
N VAL A 399 -10.60 1.60 5.94
CA VAL A 399 -11.55 2.00 6.99
C VAL A 399 -12.97 1.55 6.66
N GLY A 400 -13.35 1.57 5.39
CA GLY A 400 -14.70 1.26 4.96
C GLY A 400 -14.90 1.34 3.46
N ILE A 401 -16.17 1.34 3.07
CA ILE A 401 -16.59 1.68 1.71
C ILE A 401 -17.64 2.79 1.76
N ALA A 402 -17.71 3.60 0.69
CA ALA A 402 -18.74 4.61 0.53
C ALA A 402 -20.13 3.97 0.44
N SER A 403 -21.05 4.33 1.33
CA SER A 403 -22.42 3.80 1.36
C SER A 403 -23.43 4.83 0.85
N ALA A 404 -23.39 6.05 1.41
CA ALA A 404 -24.38 7.06 1.07
C ALA A 404 -23.82 8.48 1.09
N CYS A 405 -24.47 9.36 0.36
CA CYS A 405 -24.15 10.77 0.24
C CYS A 405 -25.39 11.62 0.44
N ASN A 406 -25.22 12.84 0.96
CA ASN A 406 -26.28 13.87 0.94
C ASN A 406 -26.41 14.59 -0.41
N LEU A 407 -25.53 14.32 -1.38
CA LEU A 407 -25.56 14.91 -2.72
C LEU A 407 -25.74 13.83 -3.81
N THR A 408 -26.53 14.15 -4.83
CA THR A 408 -26.68 13.32 -6.04
C THR A 408 -25.67 13.70 -7.12
N GLU A 409 -25.24 14.97 -7.16
CA GLU A 409 -24.27 15.54 -8.09
C GLU A 409 -23.31 16.48 -7.34
N MET A 410 -22.10 16.70 -7.89
CA MET A 410 -21.12 17.60 -7.26
C MET A 410 -21.66 19.03 -7.20
N ALA A 411 -21.93 19.53 -5.99
CA ALA A 411 -22.31 20.92 -5.76
C ALA A 411 -21.12 21.68 -5.13
N GLN A 412 -20.54 22.64 -5.86
CA GLN A 412 -19.49 23.50 -5.32
C GLN A 412 -20.01 24.30 -4.11
N GLY A 413 -19.24 24.32 -3.02
CA GLY A 413 -19.48 25.18 -1.86
C GLY A 413 -20.51 24.69 -0.84
N LYS A 414 -21.08 23.48 -0.99
CA LYS A 414 -21.95 22.87 0.04
C LYS A 414 -21.16 21.84 0.85
N PRO A 415 -21.36 21.76 2.18
CA PRO A 415 -20.75 20.70 2.98
C PRO A 415 -21.31 19.34 2.54
N THR A 416 -20.43 18.54 1.94
CA THR A 416 -20.74 17.16 1.57
C THR A 416 -20.66 16.27 2.80
N LEU A 417 -21.66 15.43 3.00
CA LEU A 417 -21.72 14.41 4.05
C LEU A 417 -21.70 13.03 3.40
N LEU A 418 -20.61 12.30 3.63
CA LEU A 418 -20.46 10.91 3.19
C LEU A 418 -20.66 9.96 4.37
N TYR A 419 -21.49 8.95 4.17
CA TYR A 419 -21.67 7.79 5.04
C TYR A 419 -20.79 6.64 4.55
N ILE A 420 -20.12 6.02 5.49
CA ILE A 420 -19.13 4.98 5.27
C ILE A 420 -19.63 3.72 5.98
N ALA A 421 -19.79 2.65 5.22
CA ALA A 421 -19.98 1.31 5.76
C ALA A 421 -18.62 0.81 6.28
N PRO A 422 -18.46 0.61 7.60
CA PRO A 422 -17.17 0.29 8.16
C PRO A 422 -16.69 -1.10 7.77
N ILE A 423 -15.42 -1.23 7.40
CA ILE A 423 -14.97 -2.51 6.85
C ILE A 423 -14.78 -3.61 7.89
N TYR A 424 -14.68 -3.24 9.17
CA TYR A 424 -14.67 -4.24 10.23
C TYR A 424 -15.95 -5.10 10.19
N ASN A 425 -17.08 -4.61 9.66
CA ASN A 425 -18.31 -5.38 9.48
C ASN A 425 -18.25 -6.44 8.37
N ALA A 426 -17.17 -6.53 7.59
CA ALA A 426 -17.00 -7.59 6.59
C ALA A 426 -17.03 -9.00 7.21
N HIS A 427 -16.68 -9.15 8.49
CA HIS A 427 -16.81 -10.43 9.20
C HIS A 427 -18.26 -10.91 9.29
N GLU A 428 -19.24 -10.00 9.36
CA GLU A 428 -20.67 -10.35 9.43
C GLU A 428 -21.16 -11.05 8.15
N ILE A 429 -20.41 -10.88 7.05
CA ILE A 429 -20.67 -11.52 5.76
C ILE A 429 -19.69 -12.62 5.44
N SER A 430 -18.94 -13.10 6.43
CA SER A 430 -17.99 -14.20 6.23
C SER A 430 -16.92 -13.89 5.18
N VAL A 431 -16.48 -12.62 5.14
CA VAL A 431 -15.48 -12.13 4.18
C VAL A 431 -14.34 -11.43 4.94
N THR A 432 -13.11 -11.68 4.47
CA THR A 432 -11.90 -11.01 4.96
C THR A 432 -11.30 -10.21 3.81
N ILE A 433 -10.90 -8.96 4.07
CA ILE A 433 -10.16 -8.17 3.07
C ILE A 433 -8.90 -8.96 2.69
N ALA A 434 -8.57 -8.96 1.41
CA ALA A 434 -7.26 -9.38 0.98
C ALA A 434 -6.20 -8.63 1.77
N SER A 435 -5.16 -9.34 2.11
CA SER A 435 -4.05 -8.85 2.87
C SER A 435 -2.83 -9.52 2.29
N VAL A 436 -1.72 -8.80 2.22
CA VAL A 436 -0.42 -9.44 2.06
C VAL A 436 -0.32 -10.55 3.10
N PRO A 437 -0.20 -11.82 2.71
CA PRO A 437 0.44 -12.78 3.58
C PRO A 437 1.84 -12.21 3.80
N TRP A 438 2.24 -12.03 5.06
CA TRP A 438 3.65 -11.77 5.34
C TRP A 438 4.44 -12.84 4.58
N ALA A 439 5.30 -12.41 3.67
CA ALA A 439 6.16 -13.32 2.92
C ALA A 439 6.93 -14.15 3.95
N TYR A 440 6.80 -15.47 3.82
CA TYR A 440 7.45 -16.49 4.63
C TYR A 440 8.85 -16.81 4.13
#